data_AF-A0A915AHB3-F1
#
_entry.id   AF-A0A915AHB3-F1
#
_cell.length_a   1.000
_cell.length_b   1.000
_cell.length_c   1.000
_cell.angle_alpha   90.00
_cell.angle_beta   90.00
_cell.angle_gamma   90.00
#
_symmetry.space_group_name_H-M   'P 1'
#
loop_
_entity.id
_entity.type
_entity.pdbx_description
1 polymer ?
#
loop_
_entity_poly.entity_id
_entity_poly.type
_entity_poly.pdbx_seq_one_letter_code
_entity_poly.pdbx_strand_id
1 'polypeptide(L)'
;MEVGRTLAGRRGSNIPGEPIVVNVDANHTHWFYDTLCSRAERAITSGVNNVLKRTIDGKRLLDARAFCGCGECRIVEDIPVSYAYCCKEVRSGCSSAAKNLTSKIGNLSCITKHPSFASVCLDVEVLNMLATHEGVCTEWLGPEEKFMNRDYRYVAFRAFSYWTHGDDSRGNKFEPPLCVLAQIVQKFPFENRLASQRRGLLNIFGVDFFRDYRGDE
;
A
#
# COMPACT_ATOMS: atom_id res chain seq x y z
N MET A 1 -5.03 -11.01 -31.94
CA MET A 1 -3.78 -11.74 -31.62
C MET A 1 -3.31 -11.23 -30.27
N GLU A 2 -3.82 -11.82 -29.19
CA GLU A 2 -3.41 -11.49 -27.82
C GLU A 2 -2.45 -12.55 -27.32
N VAL A 3 -1.30 -12.10 -26.83
CA VAL A 3 -0.21 -12.95 -26.34
C VAL A 3 -0.49 -13.22 -24.85
N GLY A 4 -1.05 -14.39 -24.56
CA GLY A 4 -1.30 -14.85 -23.20
C GLY A 4 0.01 -15.14 -22.46
N ARG A 5 0.18 -14.57 -21.25
CA ARG A 5 1.33 -14.83 -20.37
C ARG A 5 1.09 -16.12 -19.59
N THR A 6 1.94 -17.12 -19.81
CA THR A 6 2.00 -18.38 -19.03
C THR A 6 2.81 -18.20 -17.74
N LEU A 7 2.23 -18.55 -16.59
CA LEU A 7 2.97 -18.70 -15.32
C LEU A 7 3.23 -20.19 -15.06
N ALA A 8 4.50 -20.60 -15.12
CA ALA A 8 4.93 -21.97 -14.88
C ALA A 8 5.40 -22.15 -13.42
N GLY A 9 4.65 -22.89 -12.62
CA GLY A 9 5.06 -23.35 -11.30
C GLY A 9 5.86 -24.65 -11.38
N ARG A 10 7.05 -24.71 -10.79
CA ARG A 10 7.82 -25.95 -10.59
C ARG A 10 7.55 -26.56 -9.21
N ARG A 11 6.97 -27.76 -9.16
CA ARG A 11 7.38 -28.84 -8.25
C ARG A 11 7.30 -30.16 -9.01
N GLY A 12 8.40 -30.90 -9.00
CA GLY A 12 8.59 -32.07 -9.82
C GLY A 12 7.74 -33.27 -9.42
N SER A 13 7.13 -33.93 -10.40
CA SER A 13 7.28 -35.37 -10.70
C SER A 13 6.50 -35.69 -11.99
N ASN A 14 7.05 -36.61 -12.78
CA ASN A 14 6.75 -36.89 -14.18
C ASN A 14 5.32 -37.40 -14.47
N ILE A 15 4.59 -36.73 -15.38
CA ILE A 15 3.74 -37.30 -16.46
C ILE A 15 3.61 -36.23 -17.57
N PRO A 16 3.81 -36.53 -18.88
CA PRO A 16 3.56 -35.57 -19.95
C PRO A 16 2.04 -35.55 -20.27
N GLY A 17 1.28 -34.86 -19.43
CA GLY A 17 -0.07 -34.41 -19.79
C GLY A 17 0.02 -33.06 -20.49
N GLU A 18 -0.75 -32.87 -21.55
CA GLU A 18 -0.89 -31.56 -22.23
C GLU A 18 -1.05 -30.43 -21.21
N PRO A 19 -0.45 -29.25 -21.44
CA PRO A 19 -0.64 -28.11 -20.57
C PRO A 19 -2.14 -27.83 -20.45
N ILE A 20 -2.67 -27.92 -19.23
CA ILE A 20 -4.06 -27.56 -18.96
C ILE A 20 -4.17 -26.05 -19.20
N VAL A 21 -4.62 -25.67 -20.40
CA VAL A 21 -4.94 -24.29 -20.73
C VAL A 21 -6.32 -24.00 -20.15
N VAL A 22 -6.34 -23.47 -18.92
CA VAL A 22 -7.56 -22.92 -18.35
C VAL A 22 -7.79 -21.55 -18.98
N ASN A 23 -8.87 -21.42 -19.75
CA ASN A 23 -9.34 -20.12 -20.20
C ASN A 23 -9.89 -19.35 -18.99
N VAL A 24 -9.13 -18.37 -18.51
CA VAL A 24 -9.53 -17.48 -17.43
C VAL A 24 -10.54 -16.50 -18.01
N ASP A 25 -11.82 -16.68 -17.66
CA ASP A 25 -12.86 -15.70 -17.97
C ASP A 25 -12.97 -14.62 -16.87
N ALA A 26 -13.86 -13.64 -17.09
CA ALA A 26 -14.11 -12.58 -16.12
C ALA A 26 -14.58 -13.11 -14.75
N ASN A 27 -15.26 -14.26 -14.71
CA ASN A 27 -15.75 -14.87 -13.48
C ASN A 27 -14.63 -15.56 -12.69
N HIS A 28 -13.65 -16.18 -13.37
CA HIS A 28 -12.44 -16.71 -12.72
C HIS A 28 -11.58 -15.59 -12.14
N THR A 29 -11.54 -14.44 -12.82
CA THR A 29 -10.83 -13.25 -12.33
C THR A 29 -11.51 -12.71 -11.08
N HIS A 30 -12.85 -12.59 -11.08
CA HIS A 30 -13.63 -12.16 -9.92
C HIS A 30 -13.50 -13.13 -8.74
N TRP A 31 -13.57 -14.44 -8.97
CA TRP A 31 -13.35 -15.45 -7.94
C TRP A 31 -11.94 -15.40 -7.34
N PHE A 32 -10.92 -15.17 -8.17
CA PHE A 32 -9.53 -15.02 -7.71
C PHE A 32 -9.37 -13.77 -6.83
N TYR A 33 -9.93 -12.64 -7.24
CA TYR A 33 -9.98 -11.42 -6.41
C TYR A 33 -10.78 -11.63 -5.13
N ASP A 34 -11.98 -12.22 -5.19
CA ASP A 34 -12.80 -12.50 -4.02
C ASP A 34 -12.09 -13.46 -3.06
N THR A 35 -11.35 -14.45 -3.55
CA THR A 35 -10.67 -15.44 -2.71
C THR A 35 -9.39 -14.88 -2.08
N LEU A 36 -8.60 -14.08 -2.80
CA LEU A 36 -7.33 -13.52 -2.29
C LEU A 36 -7.53 -12.19 -1.55
N CYS A 37 -8.39 -11.31 -2.04
CA CYS A 37 -8.50 -9.94 -1.56
C CYS A 37 -9.62 -9.74 -0.54
N SER A 38 -10.70 -10.54 -0.53
CA SER A 38 -11.87 -10.27 0.32
C SER A 38 -11.56 -10.14 1.82
N ARG A 39 -10.63 -10.94 2.37
CA ARG A 39 -10.29 -10.85 3.80
C ARG A 39 -9.55 -9.54 4.11
N ALA A 40 -8.58 -9.19 3.28
CA ALA A 40 -7.84 -7.94 3.39
C ALA A 40 -8.77 -6.74 3.17
N GLU A 41 -9.58 -6.77 2.11
CA GLU A 41 -10.57 -5.73 1.82
C GLU A 41 -11.53 -5.52 2.99
N ARG A 42 -12.14 -6.58 3.54
CA ARG A 42 -13.02 -6.45 4.72
C ARG A 42 -12.32 -5.80 5.90
N ALA A 43 -11.07 -6.18 6.18
CA ALA A 43 -10.29 -5.60 7.26
C ALA A 43 -10.02 -4.10 7.00
N ILE A 44 -9.63 -3.76 5.78
CA ILE A 44 -9.30 -2.40 5.35
C ILE A 44 -10.55 -1.49 5.32
N THR A 45 -11.68 -2.02 4.88
CA THR A 45 -12.96 -1.29 4.80
C THR A 45 -13.68 -1.19 6.14
N SER A 46 -13.27 -1.95 7.17
CA SER A 46 -13.84 -1.87 8.52
C SER A 46 -13.68 -0.49 9.16
N GLY A 47 -12.79 0.35 8.63
CA GLY A 47 -12.46 1.67 9.16
C GLY A 47 -11.56 1.63 10.41
N VAL A 48 -11.18 0.44 10.89
CA VAL A 48 -10.19 0.28 11.95
C VAL A 48 -8.83 0.69 11.41
N ASN A 49 -8.19 1.66 12.06
CA ASN A 49 -6.81 2.05 11.77
C ASN A 49 -5.86 1.31 12.72
N ASN A 50 -4.88 0.59 12.17
CA ASN A 50 -3.98 -0.27 12.92
C ASN A 50 -2.88 0.50 13.66
N VAL A 51 -2.57 1.72 13.20
CA VAL A 51 -1.61 2.61 13.86
C VAL A 51 -2.23 3.24 15.11
N LEU A 52 -3.44 3.80 15.01
CA LEU A 52 -4.15 4.45 16.10
C LEU A 52 -4.92 3.47 16.99
N LYS A 53 -5.11 2.23 16.54
CA LYS A 53 -5.91 1.17 17.21
C LYS A 53 -7.32 1.65 17.58
N ARG A 54 -7.98 2.32 16.63
CA ARG A 54 -9.37 2.79 16.75
C ARG A 54 -10.05 2.86 15.40
N THR A 55 -11.39 2.87 15.40
CA THR A 55 -12.19 3.12 14.21
C THR A 55 -12.18 4.60 13.84
N ILE A 56 -12.03 4.88 12.56
CA ILE A 56 -12.03 6.22 11.98
C ILE A 56 -13.43 6.53 11.44
N ASP A 57 -13.93 7.74 11.71
CA ASP A 57 -15.23 8.20 11.19
C ASP A 57 -15.15 8.46 9.68
N GLY A 58 -16.03 7.84 8.91
CA GLY A 58 -16.13 7.98 7.46
C GLY A 58 -16.35 9.42 6.99
N LYS A 59 -16.95 10.29 7.83
CA LYS A 59 -17.11 11.73 7.52
C LYS A 59 -15.78 12.45 7.27
N ARG A 60 -14.66 11.90 7.77
CA ARG A 60 -13.32 12.47 7.55
C ARG A 60 -12.90 12.46 6.08
N LEU A 61 -13.47 11.59 5.25
CA LEU A 61 -13.18 11.60 3.82
C LEU A 61 -13.77 12.81 3.08
N LEU A 62 -14.67 13.58 3.72
CA LEU A 62 -15.29 14.77 3.13
C LEU A 62 -14.39 16.00 3.18
N ASP A 63 -13.65 16.20 4.28
CA ASP A 63 -12.75 17.34 4.45
C ASP A 63 -11.55 16.99 5.34
N ALA A 64 -10.36 16.94 4.75
CA ALA A 64 -9.12 16.71 5.47
C ALA A 64 -8.83 17.78 6.54
N ARG A 65 -9.28 19.03 6.32
CA ARG A 65 -9.03 20.15 7.24
C ARG A 65 -9.72 19.97 8.59
N ALA A 66 -10.79 19.17 8.64
CA ALA A 66 -11.53 18.91 9.87
C ALA A 66 -10.72 18.12 10.92
N PHE A 67 -9.66 17.41 10.52
CA PHE A 67 -8.81 16.64 11.45
C PHE A 67 -7.30 16.85 11.23
N CYS A 68 -6.88 17.60 10.20
CA CYS A 68 -5.48 17.83 9.91
C CYS A 68 -4.83 18.79 10.92
N GLY A 69 -4.02 18.25 11.83
CA GLY A 69 -3.14 19.04 12.70
C GLY A 69 -1.74 19.34 12.14
N CYS A 70 -1.36 18.81 10.98
CA CYS A 70 0.00 18.97 10.42
C CYS A 70 0.12 19.95 9.25
N GLY A 71 -1.01 20.39 8.67
CA GLY A 71 -1.06 21.29 7.52
C GLY A 71 -0.86 20.63 6.14
N GLU A 72 -0.53 19.33 6.08
CA GLU A 72 -0.12 18.65 4.84
C GLU A 72 -1.10 17.54 4.38
N CYS A 73 -2.18 17.28 5.11
CA CYS A 73 -3.16 16.25 4.72
C CYS A 73 -4.05 16.74 3.57
N ARG A 74 -4.26 15.90 2.56
CA ARG A 74 -5.19 16.12 1.45
C ARG A 74 -5.96 14.83 1.18
N ILE A 75 -7.25 14.95 0.84
CA ILE A 75 -8.03 13.77 0.45
C ILE A 75 -7.45 13.20 -0.84
N VAL A 76 -7.20 11.90 -0.83
CA VAL A 76 -6.87 11.11 -2.01
C VAL A 76 -8.14 10.35 -2.38
N GLU A 77 -8.54 10.40 -3.65
CA GLU A 77 -9.74 9.73 -4.13
C GLU A 77 -9.67 8.22 -3.89
N ASP A 78 -10.83 7.63 -3.58
CA ASP A 78 -11.02 6.19 -3.37
C ASP A 78 -10.15 5.53 -2.27
N ILE A 79 -9.63 6.29 -1.30
CA ILE A 79 -8.95 5.68 -0.16
C ILE A 79 -9.93 5.05 0.85
N PRO A 80 -9.55 3.96 1.53
CA PRO A 80 -10.29 3.45 2.67
C PRO A 80 -10.32 4.45 3.83
N VAL A 81 -11.40 4.42 4.60
CA VAL A 81 -11.59 5.29 5.79
C VAL A 81 -10.46 5.13 6.82
N SER A 82 -9.87 3.94 6.93
CA SER A 82 -8.74 3.69 7.84
C SER A 82 -7.52 4.57 7.55
N TYR A 83 -7.36 5.10 6.34
CA TYR A 83 -6.26 6.00 5.97
C TYR A 83 -6.54 7.48 6.31
N ALA A 84 -7.78 7.82 6.72
CA ALA A 84 -8.22 9.19 6.98
C ALA A 84 -7.78 9.71 8.37
N TYR A 85 -6.47 9.69 8.62
CA TYR A 85 -5.87 10.21 9.85
C TYR A 85 -4.62 11.06 9.60
N CYS A 86 -4.39 12.01 10.51
CA CYS A 86 -3.24 12.91 10.48
C CYS A 86 -2.06 12.32 11.26
N CYS A 87 -0.84 12.55 10.78
CA CYS A 87 0.38 12.09 11.47
C CYS A 87 0.55 12.70 12.87
N LYS A 88 -0.17 13.77 13.24
CA LYS A 88 -0.15 14.33 14.60
C LYS A 88 -0.99 13.52 15.59
N GLU A 89 -2.02 12.81 15.13
CA GLU A 89 -2.96 12.06 15.99
C GLU A 89 -2.30 10.88 16.70
N VAL A 90 -1.14 10.42 16.21
CA VAL A 90 -0.36 9.32 16.83
C VAL A 90 0.25 9.71 18.18
N ARG A 91 0.36 11.01 18.51
CA ARG A 91 0.88 11.47 19.81
C ARG A 91 0.04 11.01 21.00
N SER A 92 -1.25 10.79 20.79
CA SER A 92 -2.17 10.23 21.79
C SER A 92 -2.32 8.71 21.67
N GLY A 93 -1.61 8.06 20.74
CA GLY A 93 -1.72 6.62 20.49
C GLY A 93 -0.85 5.80 21.45
N CYS A 94 -1.37 4.63 21.86
CA CYS A 94 -0.68 3.72 22.77
C CYS A 94 0.03 2.56 22.05
N SER A 95 -0.25 2.32 20.77
CA SER A 95 0.33 1.21 20.00
C SER A 95 1.82 1.43 19.74
N SER A 96 2.57 0.34 19.57
CA SER A 96 3.98 0.41 19.15
C SER A 96 4.14 1.15 17.81
N ALA A 97 3.21 0.95 16.87
CA ALA A 97 3.20 1.67 15.60
C ALA A 97 3.07 3.18 15.79
N ALA A 98 2.16 3.63 16.66
CA ALA A 98 1.99 5.06 16.97
C ALA A 98 3.23 5.65 17.66
N LYS A 99 3.87 4.89 18.57
CA LYS A 99 5.11 5.31 19.23
C LYS A 99 6.27 5.45 18.24
N ASN A 100 6.44 4.47 17.34
CA ASN A 100 7.48 4.50 16.31
C ASN A 100 7.32 5.71 15.40
N LEU A 101 6.10 5.97 14.93
CA LEU A 101 5.81 7.14 14.11
C LEU A 101 5.99 8.46 14.89
N THR A 102 5.56 8.51 16.16
CA THR A 102 5.82 9.67 17.03
C THR A 102 7.31 9.97 17.16
N SER A 103 8.13 8.94 17.34
CA SER A 103 9.59 9.06 17.42
C SER A 103 10.20 9.63 16.14
N LYS A 104 9.78 9.14 14.96
CA LYS A 104 10.22 9.68 13.66
C LYS A 104 9.82 11.13 13.45
N ILE A 105 8.63 11.53 13.90
CA ILE A 105 8.19 12.93 13.77
C ILE A 105 9.01 13.84 14.68
N GLY A 106 9.27 13.40 15.93
CA GLY A 106 9.88 14.25 16.95
C GLY A 106 9.16 15.59 17.07
N ASN A 107 9.91 16.67 16.86
CA ASN A 107 9.41 18.05 16.95
C ASN A 107 8.91 18.64 15.62
N LEU A 108 8.94 17.86 14.53
CA LEU A 108 8.52 18.34 13.21
C LEU A 108 7.01 18.63 13.17
N SER A 109 6.63 19.60 12.34
CA SER A 109 5.23 19.94 12.06
C SER A 109 4.50 18.82 11.30
N CYS A 110 5.20 18.07 10.45
CA CYS A 110 4.68 16.92 9.74
C CYS A 110 5.78 15.87 9.51
N ILE A 111 5.41 14.60 9.44
CA ILE A 111 6.35 13.51 9.10
C ILE A 111 6.96 13.69 7.71
N THR A 112 6.23 14.29 6.78
CA THR A 112 6.69 14.52 5.40
C THR A 112 7.78 15.60 5.31
N LYS A 113 8.00 16.36 6.39
CA LYS A 113 9.13 17.32 6.51
C LYS A 113 10.39 16.68 7.09
N HIS A 114 10.34 15.39 7.47
CA HIS A 114 11.53 14.69 7.93
C HIS A 114 12.54 14.60 6.79
N PRO A 115 13.83 14.91 7.00
CA PRO A 115 14.85 14.92 5.93
C PRO A 115 14.89 13.62 5.12
N SER A 116 14.81 12.47 5.81
CA SER A 116 14.80 11.16 5.15
C SER A 116 13.52 10.82 4.39
N PHE A 117 12.40 11.53 4.61
CA PHE A 117 11.13 11.18 3.97
C PHE A 117 11.22 11.29 2.45
N ALA A 118 11.75 12.41 1.94
CA ALA A 118 11.91 12.63 0.51
C ALA A 118 12.84 11.57 -0.11
N SER A 119 13.98 11.30 0.51
CA SER A 119 14.95 10.31 0.02
C SER A 119 14.42 8.88 0.07
N VAL A 120 13.72 8.48 1.13
CA VAL A 120 13.27 7.09 1.30
C VAL A 120 12.00 6.79 0.49
N CYS A 121 11.08 7.76 0.41
CA CYS A 121 9.73 7.51 -0.11
C CYS A 121 9.49 8.11 -1.50
N LEU A 122 10.29 9.09 -1.96
CA LEU A 122 10.00 9.85 -3.19
C LEU A 122 11.17 9.87 -4.19
N ASP A 123 12.36 9.41 -3.79
CA ASP A 123 13.52 9.32 -4.67
C ASP A 123 13.47 8.02 -5.48
N VAL A 124 13.47 8.15 -6.81
CA VAL A 124 13.28 7.02 -7.73
C VAL A 124 14.44 6.03 -7.63
N GLU A 125 15.68 6.50 -7.49
CA GLU A 125 16.85 5.62 -7.43
C GLU A 125 16.86 4.83 -6.13
N VAL A 126 16.52 5.50 -5.02
CA VAL A 126 16.37 4.83 -3.72
C VAL A 126 15.24 3.81 -3.76
N LEU A 127 14.10 4.14 -4.37
CA LEU A 127 12.97 3.21 -4.49
C LEU A 127 13.30 2.01 -5.38
N ASN A 128 14.02 2.19 -6.49
CA ASN A 128 14.48 1.09 -7.33
C ASN A 128 15.37 0.11 -6.53
N MET A 129 16.27 0.65 -5.70
CA MET A 129 17.10 -0.16 -4.80
C MET A 129 16.26 -0.84 -3.70
N LEU A 130 15.33 -0.13 -3.06
CA LEU A 130 14.49 -0.69 -2.01
C LEU A 130 13.51 -1.75 -2.52
N ALA A 131 13.13 -1.74 -3.80
CA ALA A 131 12.31 -2.78 -4.39
C ALA A 131 12.99 -4.16 -4.44
N THR A 132 14.32 -4.22 -4.26
CA THR A 132 15.07 -5.47 -4.13
C THR A 132 15.37 -5.83 -2.67
N HIS A 133 14.95 -5.00 -1.71
CA HIS A 133 15.24 -5.20 -0.29
C HIS A 133 14.14 -6.04 0.38
N GLU A 134 14.52 -7.19 0.96
CA GLU A 134 13.57 -8.17 1.53
C GLU A 134 12.66 -7.62 2.65
N GLY A 135 13.15 -6.64 3.41
CA GLY A 135 12.34 -5.94 4.42
C GLY A 135 11.27 -5.01 3.84
N VAL A 136 11.45 -4.55 2.60
CA VAL A 136 10.52 -3.65 1.91
C VAL A 136 9.58 -4.45 1.01
N CYS A 137 10.12 -5.24 0.09
CA CYS A 137 9.37 -6.10 -0.83
C CYS A 137 9.84 -7.55 -0.67
N THR A 138 8.91 -8.45 -0.32
CA THR A 138 9.20 -9.87 -0.09
C THR A 138 9.35 -10.67 -1.39
N GLU A 139 8.68 -10.21 -2.45
CA GLU A 139 8.84 -10.74 -3.81
C GLU A 139 9.26 -9.59 -4.71
N TRP A 140 10.37 -9.80 -5.42
CA TRP A 140 10.87 -8.84 -6.39
C TRP A 140 9.87 -8.68 -7.53
N LEU A 141 9.52 -7.43 -7.88
CA LEU A 141 8.49 -7.09 -8.88
C LEU A 141 8.83 -7.51 -10.33
N GLY A 142 9.98 -8.15 -10.55
CA GLY A 142 10.41 -8.67 -11.85
C GLY A 142 11.43 -7.77 -12.56
N PRO A 143 12.06 -8.26 -13.66
CA PRO A 143 13.06 -7.53 -14.44
C PRO A 143 12.40 -6.53 -15.39
N GLU A 144 11.37 -5.81 -14.93
CA GLU A 144 10.83 -4.75 -15.75
C GLU A 144 11.85 -3.60 -15.80
N GLU A 145 12.27 -3.21 -17.00
CA GLU A 145 13.24 -2.13 -17.23
C GLU A 145 12.79 -0.79 -16.62
N LYS A 146 11.50 -0.65 -16.27
CA LYS A 146 10.95 0.58 -15.68
C LYS A 146 9.66 0.33 -14.90
N PHE A 147 9.65 0.67 -13.61
CA PHE A 147 8.43 0.69 -12.81
C PHE A 147 7.40 1.72 -13.32
N MET A 148 6.14 1.34 -13.26
CA MET A 148 5.00 2.24 -13.47
C MET A 148 4.77 3.09 -12.22
N ASN A 149 3.96 4.16 -12.33
CA ASN A 149 3.67 5.00 -11.15
C ASN A 149 2.99 4.21 -10.04
N ARG A 150 2.18 3.21 -10.39
CA ARG A 150 1.56 2.30 -9.42
C ARG A 150 2.59 1.53 -8.61
N ASP A 151 3.64 1.02 -9.26
CA ASP A 151 4.66 0.22 -8.60
C ASP A 151 5.49 1.13 -7.68
N TYR A 152 5.82 2.35 -8.10
CA TYR A 152 6.43 3.34 -7.22
C TYR A 152 5.57 3.71 -6.01
N ARG A 153 4.24 3.84 -6.16
CA ARG A 153 3.35 4.05 -5.00
C ARG A 153 3.42 2.89 -4.02
N TYR A 154 3.44 1.65 -4.53
CA TYR A 154 3.56 0.46 -3.69
C TYR A 154 4.89 0.42 -2.94
N VAL A 155 6.01 0.57 -3.66
CA VAL A 155 7.35 0.55 -3.04
C VAL A 155 7.51 1.71 -2.06
N ALA A 156 7.01 2.91 -2.37
CA ALA A 156 7.05 4.05 -1.46
C ALA A 156 6.23 3.81 -0.17
N PHE A 157 5.05 3.18 -0.28
CA PHE A 157 4.26 2.75 0.87
C PHE A 157 5.04 1.77 1.75
N ARG A 158 5.66 0.76 1.14
CA ARG A 158 6.45 -0.26 1.84
C ARG A 158 7.69 0.34 2.48
N ALA A 159 8.40 1.20 1.75
CA ALA A 159 9.58 1.90 2.24
C ALA A 159 9.25 2.78 3.44
N PHE A 160 8.13 3.52 3.40
CA PHE A 160 7.67 4.29 4.55
C PHE A 160 7.38 3.40 5.76
N SER A 161 6.65 2.30 5.54
CA SER A 161 6.28 1.36 6.59
C SER A 161 7.52 0.73 7.23
N TYR A 162 8.48 0.28 6.42
CA TYR A 162 9.74 -0.30 6.89
C TYR A 162 10.62 0.73 7.60
N TRP A 163 10.77 1.94 7.03
CA TRP A 163 11.53 3.00 7.67
C TRP A 163 10.97 3.39 9.03
N THR A 164 9.65 3.36 9.19
CA THR A 164 8.97 3.74 10.43
C THR A 164 8.97 2.59 11.45
N HIS A 165 8.68 1.36 11.03
CA HIS A 165 8.38 0.25 11.94
C HIS A 165 9.37 -0.92 11.88
N GLY A 166 10.37 -0.90 10.99
CA GLY A 166 11.32 -2.01 10.83
C GLY A 166 10.61 -3.31 10.45
N ASP A 167 11.04 -4.43 11.02
CA ASP A 167 10.45 -5.75 10.78
C ASP A 167 8.97 -5.88 11.19
N ASP A 168 8.48 -5.03 12.10
CA ASP A 168 7.06 -5.00 12.48
C ASP A 168 6.15 -4.59 11.31
N SER A 169 6.72 -3.97 10.27
CA SER A 169 5.98 -3.54 9.06
C SER A 169 5.61 -4.67 8.11
N ARG A 170 6.05 -5.90 8.36
CA ARG A 170 5.68 -7.06 7.55
C ARG A 170 4.15 -7.16 7.50
N GLY A 171 3.60 -7.26 6.30
CA GLY A 171 2.18 -7.54 6.15
C GLY A 171 1.27 -6.40 5.70
N ASN A 172 1.73 -5.29 5.10
CA ASN A 172 0.88 -4.15 4.67
C ASN A 172 -0.16 -3.70 5.70
N LYS A 173 0.19 -3.85 6.99
CA LYS A 173 -0.74 -3.77 8.11
C LYS A 173 -0.90 -2.36 8.65
N PHE A 174 0.12 -1.52 8.50
CA PHE A 174 0.12 -0.16 9.05
C PHE A 174 -0.20 0.85 7.96
N GLU A 175 -1.32 1.54 8.13
CA GLU A 175 -1.73 2.58 7.20
C GLU A 175 -0.82 3.81 7.38
N PRO A 176 -0.18 4.34 6.33
CA PRO A 176 0.51 5.61 6.40
C PRO A 176 -0.50 6.74 6.70
N PRO A 177 -0.07 7.80 7.39
CA PRO A 177 -0.90 8.99 7.57
C PRO A 177 -1.31 9.61 6.23
N LEU A 178 -2.44 10.31 6.21
CA LEU A 178 -2.98 10.90 4.98
C LEU A 178 -2.01 11.87 4.29
N CYS A 179 -1.23 12.64 5.07
CA CYS A 179 -0.19 13.52 4.54
C CYS A 179 0.92 12.76 3.77
N VAL A 180 1.29 11.56 4.21
CA VAL A 180 2.27 10.71 3.53
C VAL A 180 1.69 10.16 2.24
N LEU A 181 0.49 9.60 2.30
CA LEU A 181 -0.18 9.05 1.12
C LEU A 181 -0.40 10.13 0.05
N ALA A 182 -0.84 11.32 0.45
CA ALA A 182 -1.02 12.45 -0.46
C ALA A 182 0.28 12.84 -1.17
N GLN A 183 1.42 12.87 -0.46
CA GLN A 183 2.72 13.17 -1.06
C GLN A 183 3.20 12.07 -2.03
N ILE A 184 2.98 10.79 -1.66
CA ILE A 184 3.31 9.65 -2.54
C ILE A 184 2.48 9.72 -3.83
N VAL A 185 1.17 9.92 -3.73
CA VAL A 185 0.27 10.02 -4.90
C VAL A 185 0.57 11.27 -5.72
N GLN A 186 0.95 12.38 -5.09
CA GLN A 186 1.37 13.60 -5.80
C GLN A 186 2.64 13.35 -6.62
N LYS A 187 3.61 12.61 -6.07
CA LYS A 187 4.87 12.28 -6.76
C LYS A 187 4.66 11.25 -7.88
N PHE A 188 3.82 10.25 -7.63
CA PHE A 188 3.55 9.14 -8.55
C PHE A 188 2.04 9.09 -8.86
N PRO A 189 1.55 9.95 -9.77
CA PRO A 189 0.12 10.10 -10.03
C PRO A 189 -0.50 8.87 -10.70
N PHE A 190 -1.83 8.76 -10.61
CA PHE A 190 -2.59 7.74 -11.35
C PHE A 190 -2.41 7.91 -12.85
N GLU A 191 -2.26 6.81 -13.57
CA GLU A 191 -2.26 6.80 -15.03
C GLU A 191 -3.70 7.01 -15.54
N ASN A 192 -3.83 7.67 -16.69
CA ASN A 192 -5.07 8.18 -17.31
C ASN A 192 -6.41 7.55 -16.83
N ARG A 193 -7.42 8.42 -16.63
CA ARG A 193 -8.77 8.17 -16.09
C ARG A 193 -9.58 7.00 -16.69
N LEU A 194 -9.12 6.34 -17.75
CA LEU A 194 -9.80 5.20 -18.38
C LEU A 194 -9.62 3.87 -17.64
N ALA A 195 -8.77 3.80 -16.61
CA ALA A 195 -8.66 2.65 -15.69
C ALA A 195 -9.87 2.48 -14.73
N SER A 196 -11.04 2.90 -15.20
CA SER A 196 -12.34 3.13 -14.54
C SER A 196 -12.98 1.91 -13.85
N GLN A 197 -12.31 0.77 -13.79
CA GLN A 197 -12.84 -0.44 -13.16
C GLN A 197 -12.22 -0.74 -11.79
N ARG A 198 -11.07 -0.17 -11.45
CA ARG A 198 -10.39 -0.45 -10.17
C ARG A 198 -10.61 0.71 -9.20
N ARG A 199 -11.19 0.41 -8.04
CA ARG A 199 -11.37 1.35 -6.92
C ARG A 199 -10.54 0.90 -5.72
N GLY A 200 -10.37 1.76 -4.72
CA GLY A 200 -9.71 1.38 -3.49
C GLY A 200 -8.19 1.23 -3.61
N LEU A 201 -7.60 0.54 -2.64
CA LEU A 201 -6.15 0.30 -2.60
C LEU A 201 -5.63 -0.50 -3.80
N LEU A 202 -6.48 -1.27 -4.48
CA LEU A 202 -6.09 -1.96 -5.71
C LEU A 202 -5.69 -0.99 -6.82
N ASN A 203 -6.37 0.15 -6.91
CA ASN A 203 -6.01 1.21 -7.86
C ASN A 203 -4.71 1.93 -7.43
N ILE A 204 -4.55 2.13 -6.12
CA ILE A 204 -3.42 2.86 -5.55
C ILE A 204 -2.13 2.02 -5.64
N PHE A 205 -2.16 0.77 -5.20
CA PHE A 205 -0.96 -0.05 -4.98
C PHE A 205 -0.90 -1.31 -5.85
N GLY A 206 -1.98 -1.69 -6.53
CA GLY A 206 -2.01 -2.92 -7.31
C GLY A 206 -2.24 -4.19 -6.49
N VAL A 207 -2.15 -5.34 -7.15
CA VAL A 207 -2.45 -6.66 -6.57
C VAL A 207 -1.39 -7.10 -5.55
N ASP A 208 -0.14 -6.67 -5.72
CA ASP A 208 0.98 -7.04 -4.85
C ASP A 208 0.75 -6.56 -3.41
N PHE A 209 0.01 -5.45 -3.24
CA PHE A 209 -0.41 -4.98 -1.92
C PHE A 209 -1.25 -6.02 -1.17
N PHE A 210 -2.16 -6.71 -1.85
CA PHE A 210 -3.05 -7.67 -1.20
C PHE A 210 -2.34 -9.00 -0.92
N ARG A 211 -1.41 -9.42 -1.79
CA ARG A 211 -0.57 -10.60 -1.55
C ARG A 211 0.26 -10.45 -0.28
N ASP A 212 0.80 -9.25 -0.06
CA ASP A 212 1.65 -8.97 1.08
C ASP A 212 0.84 -8.51 2.31
N TYR A 213 -0.50 -8.54 2.28
CA TYR A 213 -1.35 -8.16 3.41
C TYR A 213 -1.46 -9.29 4.44
N ARG A 214 -1.05 -9.02 5.69
CA ARG A 214 -1.22 -9.90 6.85
C ARG A 214 -1.99 -9.14 7.93
N GLY A 215 -3.18 -9.60 8.25
CA GLY A 215 -3.91 -9.12 9.42
C GLY A 215 -3.24 -9.54 10.73
N ASP A 216 -3.77 -9.07 11.85
CA ASP A 216 -3.53 -9.73 13.15
C ASP A 216 -4.14 -11.16 13.04
N GLU A 217 -3.30 -12.18 12.86
CA GLU A 217 -3.61 -13.59 13.17
C GLU A 217 -3.26 -13.89 14.62
#